data_AF-C4P899-F1
#
_entry.id   AF-C4P899-F1
#
_cell.length_a   1.000
_cell.length_b   1.000
_cell.length_c   1.000
_cell.angle_alpha   90.00
_cell.angle_beta   90.00
_cell.angle_gamma   90.00
#
_symmetry.space_group_name_H-M   'P 1'
#
loop_
_entity.id
_entity.type
_entity.pdbx_description
1 polymer ?
#
loop_
_entity_poly.entity_id
_entity_poly.type
_entity_poly.pdbx_seq_one_letter_code
_entity_poly.pdbx_strand_id
1 'polypeptide(L)'
;MPEFERKTDIGPPHYEQFLPPIIKKNYGKWDHHEVLEAGVMVHVAESGDNLWTVRVGTPRLMGITTIRQFADLADKYCGGYLRWTSRNNVEFLLTDSSKIEPLKKEVQKLGF
;
A
#
# COMPACT_ATOMS: atom_id res chain seq x y z
N MET A 1 -38.96 6.77 -11.80
CA MET A 1 -37.90 5.75 -11.97
C MET A 1 -36.61 6.51 -12.26
N PRO A 2 -35.44 6.07 -11.76
CA PRO A 2 -34.19 6.72 -12.14
C PRO A 2 -34.03 6.70 -13.67
N GLU A 3 -33.47 7.77 -14.22
CA GLU A 3 -33.32 7.99 -15.67
C GLU A 3 -32.14 7.21 -16.28
N PHE A 4 -31.37 6.51 -15.43
CA PHE A 4 -30.21 5.71 -15.83
C PHE A 4 -30.47 4.21 -15.61
N GLU A 5 -29.88 3.39 -16.47
CA GLU A 5 -29.87 1.94 -16.31
C GLU A 5 -28.99 1.55 -15.11
N ARG A 6 -29.59 0.87 -14.13
CA ARG A 6 -28.89 0.43 -12.92
C ARG A 6 -27.94 -0.71 -13.25
N LYS A 7 -26.65 -0.54 -12.96
CA LYS A 7 -25.65 -1.61 -13.03
C LYS A 7 -25.72 -2.50 -11.79
N THR A 8 -25.82 -3.81 -11.97
CA THR A 8 -25.79 -4.84 -10.90
C THR A 8 -24.87 -5.99 -11.30
N ASP A 9 -24.53 -6.87 -10.35
CA ASP A 9 -23.77 -8.11 -10.61
C ASP A 9 -22.37 -7.92 -11.23
N ILE A 10 -21.77 -6.73 -11.05
CA ILE A 10 -20.48 -6.36 -11.67
C ILE A 10 -19.24 -6.86 -10.91
N GLY A 11 -19.40 -7.41 -9.70
CA GLY A 11 -18.30 -7.87 -8.87
C GLY A 11 -17.36 -6.74 -8.40
N PRO A 12 -16.17 -7.08 -7.85
CA PRO A 12 -15.15 -6.10 -7.49
C PRO A 12 -14.39 -5.63 -8.74
N PRO A 13 -13.80 -4.43 -8.70
CA PRO A 13 -12.80 -4.05 -9.70
C PRO A 13 -11.63 -5.03 -9.66
N HIS A 14 -11.09 -5.39 -10.83
CA HIS A 14 -9.99 -6.35 -10.92
C HIS A 14 -8.75 -5.80 -10.21
N TYR A 15 -8.19 -6.57 -9.26
CA TYR A 15 -7.13 -6.10 -8.37
C TYR A 15 -5.87 -5.60 -9.11
N GLU A 16 -5.56 -6.16 -10.28
CA GLU A 16 -4.44 -5.72 -11.10
C GLU A 16 -4.49 -4.25 -11.54
N GLN A 17 -5.67 -3.62 -11.48
CA GLN A 17 -5.82 -2.18 -11.72
C GLN A 17 -5.14 -1.34 -10.63
N PHE A 18 -4.94 -1.92 -9.45
CA PHE A 18 -4.41 -1.24 -8.26
C PHE A 18 -3.05 -1.77 -7.82
N LEU A 19 -2.40 -2.64 -8.60
CA LEU A 19 -1.06 -3.10 -8.29
C LEU A 19 -0.03 -2.01 -8.63
N PRO A 20 0.93 -1.73 -7.72
CA PRO A 20 2.11 -0.95 -8.06
C PRO A 20 2.81 -1.54 -9.31
N PRO A 21 3.37 -0.71 -10.21
CA PRO A 21 4.05 -1.19 -11.42
C PRO A 21 5.14 -2.24 -11.13
N ILE A 22 5.91 -2.06 -10.06
CA ILE A 22 6.94 -3.01 -9.62
C ILE A 22 6.35 -4.38 -9.21
N ILE A 23 5.17 -4.40 -8.57
CA ILE A 23 4.48 -5.65 -8.22
C ILE A 23 3.95 -6.32 -9.49
N LYS A 24 3.37 -5.54 -10.41
CA LYS A 24 2.87 -6.08 -11.68
C LYS A 24 3.98 -6.67 -12.54
N LYS A 25 5.13 -6.00 -12.61
CA LYS A 25 6.34 -6.47 -13.32
C LYS A 25 6.86 -7.80 -12.75
N ASN A 26 6.88 -7.94 -11.43
CA ASN A 26 7.46 -9.08 -10.72
C ASN A 26 6.40 -10.03 -10.14
N TYR A 27 5.18 -10.03 -10.69
CA TYR A 27 4.08 -10.81 -10.14
C TYR A 27 4.41 -12.31 -10.22
N GLY A 28 4.45 -12.98 -9.08
CA GLY A 28 4.83 -14.39 -8.98
C GLY A 28 6.34 -14.68 -9.16
N LYS A 29 7.19 -13.65 -9.17
CA LYS A 29 8.64 -13.73 -9.41
C LYS A 29 9.44 -13.05 -8.30
N TRP A 30 9.09 -13.39 -7.06
CA TRP A 30 9.77 -12.91 -5.86
C TRP A 30 10.73 -13.98 -5.36
N ASP A 31 11.97 -13.60 -5.09
CA ASP A 31 13.01 -14.51 -4.63
C ASP A 31 12.88 -14.71 -3.12
N HIS A 32 12.98 -13.63 -2.34
CA HIS A 32 12.85 -13.69 -0.88
C HIS A 32 12.33 -12.38 -0.30
N HIS A 33 12.09 -12.40 1.01
CA HIS A 33 11.82 -11.20 1.79
C HIS A 33 12.70 -11.20 3.05
N GLU A 34 13.01 -10.01 3.54
CA GLU A 34 13.76 -9.80 4.78
C GLU A 34 13.06 -8.75 5.63
N VAL A 35 12.93 -9.03 6.93
CA VAL A 35 12.47 -8.03 7.91
C VAL A 35 13.69 -7.23 8.35
N LEU A 36 13.74 -5.97 7.94
CA LEU A 36 14.88 -5.09 8.21
C LEU A 36 14.83 -4.52 9.63
N GLU A 37 13.63 -4.17 10.08
CA GLU A 37 13.36 -3.67 11.42
C GLU A 37 11.86 -3.81 11.74
N ALA A 38 11.45 -3.42 12.95
CA ALA A 38 10.05 -3.46 13.33
C ALA A 38 9.19 -2.59 12.38
N GLY A 39 8.25 -3.23 11.69
CA GLY A 39 7.34 -2.56 10.75
C GLY A 39 7.92 -2.30 9.36
N VAL A 40 9.17 -2.70 9.08
CA VAL A 40 9.78 -2.54 7.76
C VAL A 40 10.34 -3.85 7.25
N MET A 41 9.97 -4.21 6.03
CA MET A 41 10.52 -5.38 5.33
C MET A 41 10.80 -5.05 3.87
N VAL A 42 11.70 -5.77 3.23
CA VAL A 42 11.99 -5.69 1.80
C VAL A 42 11.60 -7.00 1.14
N HIS A 43 11.03 -6.91 -0.06
CA HIS A 43 10.88 -8.04 -0.98
C HIS A 43 11.86 -7.84 -2.13
N VAL A 44 12.64 -8.88 -2.42
CA VAL A 44 13.61 -8.88 -3.52
C VAL A 44 13.04 -9.76 -4.63
N ALA A 45 12.89 -9.19 -5.82
CA ALA A 45 12.43 -9.93 -6.99
C ALA A 45 13.58 -10.74 -7.60
N GLU A 46 13.27 -11.78 -8.37
CA GLU A 46 14.26 -12.52 -9.17
C GLU A 46 15.03 -11.60 -10.16
N SER A 47 14.42 -10.48 -10.53
CA SER A 47 15.02 -9.44 -11.38
C SER A 47 16.03 -8.54 -10.65
N GLY A 48 16.13 -8.64 -9.33
CA GLY A 48 16.90 -7.72 -8.47
C GLY A 48 16.14 -6.46 -8.04
N ASP A 49 14.89 -6.27 -8.49
CA ASP A 49 14.05 -5.16 -8.03
C ASP A 49 13.72 -5.30 -6.53
N ASN A 50 13.80 -4.19 -5.81
CA ASN A 50 13.47 -4.13 -4.38
C ASN A 50 12.17 -3.38 -4.13
N LEU A 51 11.31 -3.96 -3.29
CA LEU A 51 10.09 -3.33 -2.79
C LEU A 51 10.10 -3.29 -1.27
N TRP A 52 10.14 -2.09 -0.70
CA TRP A 52 10.07 -1.89 0.74
C TRP A 52 8.63 -1.69 1.18
N THR A 53 8.22 -2.45 2.18
CA THR A 53 6.91 -2.31 2.83
C THR A 53 7.10 -1.65 4.18
N VAL A 54 6.41 -0.52 4.39
CA VAL A 54 6.27 0.11 5.72
C VAL A 54 4.87 -0.21 6.23
N ARG A 55 4.80 -1.03 7.28
CA ARG A 55 3.57 -1.50 7.92
C ARG A 55 3.24 -0.66 9.14
N VAL A 56 2.01 -0.16 9.18
CA VAL A 56 1.54 0.81 10.15
C VAL A 56 0.26 0.29 10.82
N GLY A 57 0.19 0.41 12.15
CA GLY A 57 -0.97 0.00 12.92
C GLY A 57 -2.18 0.90 12.63
N THR A 58 -3.38 0.33 12.57
CA THR A 58 -4.61 1.14 12.52
C THR A 58 -5.63 0.61 13.52
N PRO A 59 -6.55 1.47 14.02
CA PRO A 59 -7.62 1.05 14.93
C PRO A 59 -8.72 0.24 14.24
N ARG A 60 -8.55 -0.15 12.96
CA ARG A 60 -9.55 -0.74 12.05
C ARG A 60 -10.71 0.21 11.72
N LEU A 61 -11.41 0.72 12.73
CA LEU A 61 -12.46 1.72 12.55
C LEU A 61 -11.81 3.08 12.28
N MET A 62 -12.00 3.61 11.08
CA MET A 62 -11.36 4.87 10.66
C MET A 62 -12.38 5.81 10.02
N GLY A 63 -12.16 7.12 10.22
CA GLY A 63 -12.88 8.15 9.49
C GLY A 63 -12.37 8.28 8.05
N ILE A 64 -13.21 8.77 7.16
CA ILE A 64 -12.82 9.03 5.76
C ILE A 64 -11.69 10.06 5.65
N THR A 65 -11.56 10.95 6.63
CA THR A 65 -10.47 11.94 6.71
C THR A 65 -9.12 11.27 6.88
N THR A 66 -9.02 10.27 7.76
CA THR A 66 -7.82 9.45 7.94
C THR A 66 -7.48 8.66 6.67
N ILE A 67 -8.48 8.08 6.01
CA ILE A 67 -8.26 7.34 4.75
C ILE A 67 -7.68 8.27 3.67
N ARG A 68 -8.19 9.51 3.57
CA ARG A 68 -7.64 10.52 2.64
C ARG A 68 -6.21 10.94 3.01
N GLN A 69 -5.90 11.08 4.30
CA GLN A 69 -4.53 11.36 4.74
C GLN A 69 -3.56 10.22 4.35
N PHE A 70 -4.00 8.96 4.43
CA PHE A 70 -3.19 7.84 3.94
C PHE A 70 -3.05 7.85 2.42
N ALA A 71 -4.08 8.26 1.66
CA ALA A 71 -3.96 8.46 0.23
C ALA A 71 -2.94 9.57 -0.12
N ASP A 72 -2.97 10.71 0.58
CA ASP A 72 -2.01 11.80 0.40
C ASP A 72 -0.56 11.33 0.68
N LEU A 73 -0.37 10.52 1.74
CA LEU A 73 0.93 9.88 2.02
C LEU A 73 1.33 8.91 0.92
N ALA A 74 0.39 8.12 0.38
CA ALA A 74 0.71 7.19 -0.68
C ALA A 74 1.09 7.89 -1.99
N ASP A 75 0.41 8.96 -2.36
CA ASP A 75 0.77 9.79 -3.51
C ASP A 75 2.19 10.35 -3.35
N LYS A 76 2.52 10.84 -2.16
CA LYS A 76 3.83 11.42 -1.86
C LYS A 76 4.98 10.40 -1.84
N TYR A 77 4.76 9.23 -1.27
CA TYR A 77 5.84 8.29 -0.95
C TYR A 77 5.91 7.06 -1.84
N CYS A 78 4.78 6.54 -2.31
CA CYS A 78 4.68 5.26 -3.02
C CYS A 78 3.78 5.31 -4.25
N GLY A 79 3.72 6.46 -4.94
CA GLY A 79 3.09 6.61 -6.25
C GLY A 79 1.57 6.36 -6.26
N GLY A 80 0.91 6.62 -5.13
CA GLY A 80 -0.54 6.44 -4.96
C GLY A 80 -0.95 5.01 -4.60
N TYR A 81 0.00 4.12 -4.34
CA TYR A 81 -0.29 2.73 -4.00
C TYR A 81 -0.11 2.43 -2.51
N LEU A 82 -1.11 1.81 -1.92
CA LEU A 82 -1.07 1.26 -0.56
C LEU A 82 -1.97 0.02 -0.51
N ARG A 83 -1.86 -0.78 0.54
CA ARG A 83 -2.79 -1.89 0.79
C ARG A 83 -3.10 -2.05 2.27
N TRP A 84 -4.15 -2.80 2.58
CA TRP A 84 -4.40 -3.27 3.94
C TRP A 84 -4.06 -4.75 4.08
N THR A 85 -3.53 -5.10 5.24
CA THR A 85 -3.31 -6.48 5.66
C THR A 85 -4.61 -7.11 6.19
N SER A 86 -4.63 -8.44 6.30
CA SER A 86 -5.74 -9.18 6.93
C SER A 86 -5.97 -8.84 8.41
N ARG A 87 -5.01 -8.19 9.07
CA ARG A 87 -5.12 -7.70 10.45
C ARG A 87 -5.37 -6.19 10.53
N ASN A 88 -5.83 -5.57 9.44
CA ASN A 88 -6.22 -4.16 9.35
C ASN A 88 -5.07 -3.15 9.48
N ASN A 89 -3.81 -3.59 9.51
CA ASN A 89 -2.67 -2.68 9.34
C ASN A 89 -2.65 -2.15 7.90
N VAL A 90 -2.25 -0.89 7.72
CA VAL A 90 -1.99 -0.31 6.40
C VAL A 90 -0.53 -0.52 6.02
N GLU A 91 -0.26 -0.78 4.76
CA GLU A 91 1.07 -0.99 4.20
C GLU A 91 1.29 -0.03 3.03
N PHE A 92 2.37 0.76 3.13
CA PHE A 92 2.88 1.60 2.06
C PHE A 92 4.00 0.84 1.32
N LEU A 93 4.01 0.93 -0.01
CA LEU A 93 4.82 0.07 -0.89
C LEU A 93 5.84 0.90 -1.68
N LEU A 94 7.05 1.08 -1.13
CA LEU A 94 8.06 2.02 -1.62
C LEU A 94 9.06 1.32 -2.54
N THR A 95 9.47 2.00 -3.61
CA THR A 95 10.58 1.58 -4.49
C THR A 95 11.88 2.36 -4.25
N ASP A 96 11.87 3.25 -3.27
CA ASP A 96 13.01 4.09 -2.89
C ASP A 96 13.15 4.04 -1.37
N SER A 97 14.22 3.40 -0.89
CA SER A 97 14.47 3.19 0.54
C SER A 97 14.72 4.49 1.30
N SER A 98 15.19 5.55 0.63
CA SER A 98 15.45 6.85 1.27
C SER A 98 14.17 7.51 1.82
N LYS A 99 13.01 7.07 1.35
CA LYS A 99 11.68 7.58 1.74
C LYS A 99 11.09 6.90 2.96
N ILE A 100 11.69 5.81 3.47
CA ILE A 100 11.16 5.05 4.61
C ILE A 100 11.13 5.90 5.89
N GLU A 101 12.27 6.50 6.25
CA GLU A 101 12.37 7.31 7.47
C GLU A 101 11.48 8.57 7.43
N PRO A 102 11.41 9.33 6.32
CA PRO A 102 10.43 10.40 6.17
C PRO A 102 8.98 9.93 6.37
N LEU A 103 8.58 8.81 5.75
CA LEU A 103 7.22 8.28 5.87
C LEU A 103 6.89 7.89 7.31
N LYS A 104 7.79 7.15 7.98
CA LYS A 104 7.61 6.75 9.39
C LYS A 104 7.35 7.96 10.29
N LYS A 105 8.11 9.06 10.08
CA LYS A 105 7.94 10.30 10.84
C LYS A 105 6.58 10.97 10.60
N GLU A 106 6.08 10.97 9.37
CA GLU A 106 4.78 11.59 9.07
C GLU A 106 3.62 10.76 9.58
N VAL A 107 3.69 9.44 9.46
CA VAL A 107 2.72 8.51 10.03
C VAL A 107 2.66 8.65 11.56
N GLN A 108 3.81 8.69 12.23
CA GLN A 108 3.88 8.87 13.68
C GLN A 108 3.23 10.19 14.14
N LYS A 109 3.40 11.28 13.36
CA LYS A 109 2.76 12.57 13.62
C LYS A 109 1.24 12.52 13.48
N LEU A 110 0.72 11.63 12.64
CA LEU A 110 -0.72 11.38 12.50
C LEU A 110 -1.28 10.49 13.62
N GLY A 111 -0.41 9.91 14.47
CA GLY A 111 -0.80 9.08 15.61
C GLY A 111 -0.94 7.60 15.30
N PHE A 112 -0.26 7.11 14.26
CA PHE A 112 -0.22 5.69 13.88
C PHE A 112 1.19 5.10 13.97
#